data_AF-A0A2V8M3I5-F1
#
_entry.id   AF-A0A2V8M3I5-F1
#
_cell.length_a   1.000
_cell.length_b   1.000
_cell.length_c   1.000
_cell.angle_alpha   90.00
_cell.angle_beta   90.00
_cell.angle_gamma   90.00
#
_symmetry.space_group_name_H-M   'P 1'
#
loop_
_entity.id
_entity.type
_entity.pdbx_description
1 polymer ?
#
loop_
_entity_poly.entity_id
_entity_poly.type
_entity_poly.pdbx_seq_one_letter_code
_entity_poly.pdbx_strand_id
1 'polypeptide(L)' 'ERNFDKFPVSRMNEYPKQVNIAFMKTNRWITGAGEEAIPQIPPAILNAVFKITGKRFRSIPLKNHDLSWG' A
#
# COMPACT_ATOMS: atom_id res chain seq x y z
N GLU A 1 -10.48 25.44 -13.66
CA GLU A 1 -10.79 24.39 -12.66
C GLU A 1 -10.61 23.00 -13.27
N ARG A 2 -10.09 22.04 -12.48
CA ARG A 2 -10.09 20.62 -12.81
C ARG A 2 -10.67 19.91 -11.60
N ASN A 3 -11.73 19.15 -11.79
CA ASN A 3 -12.30 18.32 -10.73
C ASN A 3 -11.25 17.29 -10.27
N PHE A 4 -11.49 16.65 -9.13
CA PHE A 4 -10.64 15.57 -8.60
C PHE A 4 -10.84 14.24 -9.36
N ASP A 5 -11.23 14.30 -10.63
CA ASP A 5 -11.51 13.17 -11.52
C ASP A 5 -10.26 12.68 -12.25
N LYS A 6 -9.25 13.54 -12.43
CA LYS A 6 -8.02 13.21 -13.18
C LYS A 6 -6.92 12.56 -12.35
N PHE A 7 -6.99 12.66 -11.03
CA PHE A 7 -6.07 11.99 -10.11
C PHE A 7 -6.85 11.01 -9.25
N PRO A 8 -6.95 9.74 -9.68
CA PRO A 8 -7.72 8.74 -8.94
C PRO A 8 -7.05 8.49 -7.58
N VAL A 9 -7.75 8.87 -6.52
CA VAL A 9 -7.44 8.49 -5.13
C VAL A 9 -8.24 7.26 -4.76
N SER A 10 -7.73 6.50 -3.79
CA SER A 10 -8.43 5.30 -3.37
C SER A 10 -9.81 5.62 -2.78
N ARG A 11 -10.81 4.81 -3.12
CA ARG A 11 -12.20 4.94 -2.67
C ARG A 11 -12.53 3.87 -1.62
N MET A 12 -13.62 4.07 -0.87
CA MET A 12 -14.01 3.19 0.23
C MET A 12 -14.17 1.70 -0.20
N ASN A 13 -14.63 1.46 -1.42
CA ASN A 13 -14.82 0.11 -1.98
C ASN A 13 -13.50 -0.58 -2.39
N GLU A 14 -12.40 0.16 -2.51
CA GLU A 14 -11.07 -0.36 -2.83
C GLU A 14 -10.25 -0.67 -1.57
N TYR A 15 -10.70 -0.18 -0.41
CA TYR A 15 -10.04 -0.44 0.87
C TYR A 15 -10.26 -1.92 1.29
N PRO A 16 -9.25 -2.58 1.88
CA PRO A 16 -9.44 -3.94 2.39
C PRO A 16 -10.58 -3.99 3.43
N LYS A 17 -11.36 -5.07 3.41
CA LYS A 17 -12.49 -5.26 4.35
C LYS A 17 -12.05 -5.29 5.82
N GLN A 18 -10.79 -5.63 6.08
CA GLN A 18 -10.22 -5.72 7.42
C GLN A 18 -8.77 -5.24 7.41
N VAL A 19 -8.40 -4.45 8.41
CA VAL A 19 -7.03 -4.04 8.70
C VAL A 19 -6.74 -4.35 10.16
N ASN A 20 -5.70 -5.15 10.39
CA ASN A 20 -5.27 -5.54 11.73
C ASN A 20 -4.16 -4.59 12.18
N ILE A 21 -4.35 -3.92 13.32
CA ILE A 21 -3.39 -2.98 13.90
C ILE A 21 -2.95 -3.52 15.25
N ALA A 22 -1.63 -3.61 15.47
CA ALA A 22 -1.05 -4.05 16.73
C ALA A 22 -0.03 -3.01 17.22
N PHE A 23 -0.11 -2.66 18.50
CA PHE A 23 0.85 -1.78 19.15
C PHE A 23 1.83 -2.60 19.98
N MET A 24 3.12 -2.43 19.72
CA MET A 24 4.16 -3.03 20.54
C MET A 24 4.38 -2.18 21.78
N LYS A 25 4.16 -2.77 22.97
CA LYS A 25 4.43 -2.09 24.24
C LYS A 25 5.93 -1.95 24.44
N THR A 26 6.38 -0.74 24.76
CA THR A 26 7.78 -0.45 25.12
C THR A 26 7.83 0.38 26.39
N ASN A 27 8.98 0.43 27.05
CA ASN A 27 9.22 1.32 28.21
C ASN A 27 9.59 2.75 27.79
N ARG A 28 9.34 3.12 26.53
CA ARG A 28 9.64 4.44 25.97
C ARG A 28 8.33 5.16 25.65
N TRP A 29 8.39 6.48 25.63
CA TRP A 29 7.26 7.30 25.20
C TRP A 29 6.97 7.06 23.71
N ILE A 30 5.69 6.99 23.36
CA ILE A 30 5.26 6.86 21.97
C ILE A 30 5.66 8.12 21.22
N THR A 31 6.35 7.93 20.11
CA THR A 31 6.75 9.00 19.17
C THR A 31 5.76 9.06 18.00
N GLY A 32 6.01 9.96 17.04
CA GLY A 32 5.14 10.15 15.88
C GLY A 32 4.83 8.84 15.14
N ALA A 33 3.55 8.60 14.87
CA ALA A 33 3.05 7.42 14.17
C ALA A 33 2.29 7.77 12.87
N GLY A 34 2.21 9.06 12.52
CA GLY A 34 1.37 9.54 11.41
C GLY A 34 1.86 9.11 10.03
N GLU A 35 3.16 8.88 9.86
CA GLU A 35 3.77 8.55 8.57
C GLU A 35 4.14 7.06 8.44
N GLU A 36 4.02 6.27 9.50
CA GLU A 36 4.53 4.88 9.55
C GLU A 36 3.95 3.99 8.43
N ALA A 37 2.70 4.20 8.06
CA ALA A 37 2.06 3.46 6.99
C ALA A 37 2.60 3.83 5.60
N ILE A 38 3.10 5.05 5.40
CA ILE A 38 3.49 5.58 4.07
C ILE A 38 4.65 4.79 3.46
N PRO A 39 5.79 4.54 4.16
CA PRO A 39 6.88 3.76 3.60
C PRO A 39 6.65 2.25 3.68
N GLN A 40 5.79 1.76 4.58
CA GLN A 40 5.61 0.33 4.83
C GLN A 40 4.64 -0.35 3.87
N ILE A 41 3.52 0.32 3.53
CA ILE A 41 2.44 -0.29 2.74
C ILE A 41 2.86 -0.57 1.28
N PRO A 42 3.50 0.36 0.53
CA PRO A 42 3.89 0.10 -0.86
C PRO A 42 4.78 -1.13 -1.07
N PRO A 43 5.90 -1.34 -0.32
CA PRO A 43 6.72 -2.53 -0.50
C PRO A 43 6.02 -3.81 -0.04
N ALA A 44 5.13 -3.75 0.97
CA ALA A 44 4.34 -4.91 1.38
C ALA A 44 3.42 -5.40 0.25
N ILE A 45 2.74 -4.49 -0.44
CA ILE A 45 1.90 -4.81 -1.60
C ILE A 45 2.76 -5.36 -2.75
N LEU A 46 3.89 -4.74 -3.06
CA LEU A 46 4.80 -5.20 -4.12
C LEU A 46 5.34 -6.62 -3.85
N ASN A 47 5.64 -6.94 -2.59
CA ASN A 47 6.06 -8.29 -2.20
C ASN A 47 4.93 -9.32 -2.35
N ALA A 48 3.70 -8.95 -2.02
CA ALA A 48 2.53 -9.80 -2.24
C ALA A 48 2.31 -10.08 -3.74
N VAL A 49 2.44 -9.05 -4.59
CA VAL A 49 2.39 -9.20 -6.05
C VAL A 49 3.51 -10.10 -6.56
N PHE A 50 4.75 -9.93 -6.07
CA PHE A 50 5.86 -10.81 -6.44
C PHE A 50 5.61 -12.27 -6.03
N LYS A 51 5.06 -12.50 -4.84
CA LYS A 51 4.71 -13.85 -4.35
C LYS A 51 3.68 -14.56 -5.23
N ILE A 52 2.74 -13.81 -5.79
CA ILE A 52 1.66 -14.34 -6.65
C ILE A 52 2.13 -14.52 -8.09
N THR A 53 2.83 -13.52 -8.64
CA THR A 53 3.13 -13.44 -10.08
C THR A 53 4.52 -13.94 -10.46
N GLY A 54 5.44 -14.05 -9.50
CA GLY A 54 6.89 -14.24 -9.75
C GLY A 54 7.59 -13.01 -10.36
N LYS A 55 6.85 -11.97 -10.73
CA LYS A 55 7.38 -10.75 -11.38
C LYS A 55 7.72 -9.70 -10.32
N ARG A 56 8.94 -9.13 -10.37
CA ARG A 56 9.40 -8.10 -9.44
C ARG A 56 9.34 -6.71 -10.07
N PHE A 57 8.44 -5.87 -9.58
CA PHE A 57 8.29 -4.48 -10.03
C PHE A 57 9.06 -3.52 -9.11
N ARG A 58 9.74 -2.53 -9.71
CA ARG A 58 10.51 -1.49 -8.98
C ARG A 58 10.07 -0.06 -9.29
N SER A 59 8.96 0.07 -10.01
CA SER A 59 8.32 1.35 -10.31
C SER A 59 6.84 1.26 -9.98
N ILE A 60 6.27 2.41 -9.65
CA ILE A 60 4.84 2.60 -9.35
C ILE A 60 4.30 3.71 -10.25
N PRO A 61 2.98 3.75 -10.53
CA PRO A 61 1.93 2.85 -10.05
C PRO A 61 1.88 1.49 -10.77
N LEU A 62 1.42 0.44 -10.07
CA LEU A 62 1.29 -0.92 -10.61
C LEU A 62 0.38 -1.03 -11.84
N LYS A 63 -0.56 -0.11 -12.02
CA LYS A 63 -1.43 -0.05 -13.21
C LYS A 63 -0.65 0.12 -14.53
N ASN A 64 0.60 0.57 -14.46
CA ASN A 64 1.47 0.73 -15.62
C ASN A 64 2.27 -0.56 -15.94
N HIS A 65 2.02 -1.64 -15.22
CA HIS A 65 2.73 -2.91 -15.35
C HIS A 65 1.78 -4.04 -15.78
N ASP A 66 2.30 -5.00 -16.53
CA ASP A 66 1.59 -6.24 -16.82
C ASP A 66 1.58 -7.15 -15.59
N LEU A 67 0.43 -7.23 -14.95
CA LEU A 67 0.20 -8.05 -13.77
C LEU A 67 -0.30 -9.47 -14.11
N SER A 68 -0.40 -9.86 -15.39
CA SER A 68 -0.83 -11.22 -15.76
C SER A 68 0.08 -12.28 -15.15
N TRP A 69 -0.51 -13.37 -14.67
CA TRP A 69 0.20 -14.49 -14.05
C TRP A 69 -0.61 -15.78 -14.23
N GLY A 70 0.10 -16.88 -14.45
CA GLY A 70 -0.40 -18.16 -14.98
C GLY A 70 0.73 -18.90 -15.65
#